data_AF-A0A8J8FL92-F1
#
_entry.id   AF-A0A8J8FL92-F1
#
_cell.length_a   1.000
_cell.length_b   1.000
_cell.length_c   1.000
_cell.angle_alpha   90.00
_cell.angle_beta   90.00
_cell.angle_gamma   90.00
#
_symmetry.space_group_name_H-M   'P 1'
#
loop_
_entity.id
_entity.type
_entity.pdbx_description
1 polymer ?
#
loop_
_entity_poly.entity_id
_entity_poly.type
_entity_poly.pdbx_seq_one_letter_code
_entity_poly.pdbx_strand_id
1 'polypeptide(L)'
;AIEKTLLPENAQRLGIDKKICSENLALLQSNPHIADVVSEVFQQDREFDNKGNVDAMLYASFFSFDDKKAFGKIRKSSPEKLVGLNLSVSDKRFNELFFRYRARNFPETLTTKEHLQWQAHKQAVFEPIKSDYFSNLDSFTEQYEGDEKNLHIIESLSKYAKTIVT
;
A
#
# COMPACT_ATOMS: atom_id res chain seq x y z
N ALA A 1 3.17 -34.95 -13.46
CA ALA A 1 2.55 -34.69 -12.14
C ALA A 1 1.21 -33.93 -12.27
N ILE A 2 1.13 -32.86 -13.06
CA ILE A 2 -0.12 -32.09 -13.30
C ILE A 2 -1.23 -32.92 -13.96
N GLU A 3 -0.89 -33.82 -14.88
CA GLU A 3 -1.87 -34.70 -15.56
C GLU A 3 -2.61 -35.65 -14.61
N LYS A 4 -2.05 -35.91 -13.42
CA LYS A 4 -2.70 -36.77 -12.40
C LYS A 4 -3.71 -35.99 -11.54
N THR A 5 -3.61 -34.66 -11.47
CA THR A 5 -4.48 -33.82 -10.64
C THR A 5 -5.62 -33.19 -11.46
N LEU A 6 -5.34 -32.73 -12.69
CA LEU A 6 -6.37 -32.24 -13.60
C LEU A 6 -6.91 -33.41 -14.43
N LEU A 7 -7.95 -34.09 -13.94
CA LEU A 7 -8.62 -35.18 -14.68
C LEU A 7 -9.28 -34.67 -15.99
N PRO A 8 -9.51 -35.54 -17.00
CA PRO A 8 -10.14 -35.13 -18.26
C PRO A 8 -11.50 -34.45 -18.10
N GLU A 9 -12.36 -35.00 -17.25
CA GLU A 9 -13.66 -34.42 -16.88
C GLU A 9 -13.56 -33.02 -16.28
N ASN A 10 -12.51 -32.76 -15.48
CA ASN A 10 -12.27 -31.45 -14.90
C ASN A 10 -11.75 -30.47 -15.93
N ALA A 11 -10.89 -30.90 -16.85
CA ALA A 11 -10.45 -30.06 -17.96
C ALA A 11 -11.63 -29.69 -18.86
N GLN A 12 -12.52 -30.62 -19.16
CA GLN A 12 -13.75 -30.35 -19.92
C GLN A 12 -14.66 -29.36 -19.19
N ARG A 13 -14.94 -29.61 -17.90
CA ARG A 13 -15.76 -28.72 -17.06
C ARG A 13 -15.21 -27.30 -16.99
N LEU A 14 -13.88 -27.14 -17.00
CA LEU A 14 -13.20 -25.85 -16.93
C LEU A 14 -12.89 -25.24 -18.31
N GLY A 15 -13.20 -25.94 -19.41
CA GLY A 15 -12.89 -25.47 -20.77
C GLY A 15 -11.39 -25.43 -21.10
N ILE A 16 -10.57 -26.26 -20.45
CA ILE A 16 -9.12 -26.32 -20.67
C ILE A 16 -8.81 -27.35 -21.76
N ASP A 17 -8.25 -26.90 -22.88
CA ASP A 17 -7.75 -27.80 -23.93
C ASP A 17 -6.33 -28.28 -23.60
N LYS A 18 -6.23 -29.53 -23.12
CA LYS A 18 -4.96 -30.17 -22.77
C LYS A 18 -4.06 -30.41 -23.98
N LYS A 19 -4.62 -30.58 -25.17
CA LYS A 19 -3.85 -30.82 -26.38
C LYS A 19 -3.06 -29.56 -26.73
N ILE A 20 -3.72 -28.40 -26.72
CA ILE A 20 -3.08 -27.10 -26.93
C ILE A 20 -2.00 -26.84 -25.87
N CYS A 21 -2.26 -27.12 -24.59
CA CYS A 21 -1.23 -26.98 -23.56
C CYS A 21 0.01 -27.85 -23.82
N SER A 22 -0.19 -29.07 -24.32
CA SER A 22 0.91 -30.01 -24.63
C SER A 22 1.71 -29.56 -25.86
N GLU A 23 1.02 -29.06 -26.89
CA GLU A 23 1.64 -28.48 -28.09
C GLU A 23 2.48 -27.24 -27.73
N ASN A 24 1.95 -26.34 -26.88
CA ASN A 24 2.68 -25.18 -26.38
C ASN A 24 3.89 -25.58 -25.52
N LEU A 25 3.77 -26.62 -24.69
CA LEU A 25 4.90 -27.14 -23.91
C LEU A 25 6.02 -27.65 -24.82
N ALA A 26 5.68 -28.44 -25.84
CA ALA A 26 6.66 -28.95 -26.80
C ALA A 26 7.36 -27.78 -27.56
N LEU A 27 6.59 -26.74 -27.91
CA LEU A 27 7.14 -25.53 -28.51
C LEU A 27 8.13 -24.83 -27.58
N LEU A 28 7.79 -24.63 -26.30
CA LEU A 28 8.67 -24.02 -25.30
C LEU A 28 9.95 -24.85 -25.08
N GLN A 29 9.83 -26.18 -24.99
CA GLN A 29 10.97 -27.08 -24.82
C GLN A 29 11.93 -27.05 -26.03
N SER A 30 11.38 -26.88 -27.23
CA SER A 30 12.17 -26.78 -28.47
C SER A 30 12.85 -25.42 -28.65
N ASN A 31 12.48 -24.42 -27.83
CA ASN A 31 12.93 -23.02 -27.96
C ASN A 31 13.45 -22.48 -26.61
N PRO A 32 14.58 -23.00 -26.08
CA PRO A 32 15.07 -22.63 -24.74
C PRO A 32 15.43 -21.14 -24.59
N HIS A 33 15.77 -20.46 -25.69
CA HIS A 33 16.06 -19.02 -25.72
C HIS A 33 14.89 -18.15 -25.23
N ILE A 34 13.65 -18.68 -25.23
CA ILE A 34 12.48 -17.99 -24.67
C ILE A 34 12.69 -17.68 -23.18
N ALA A 35 13.42 -18.52 -22.44
CA ALA A 35 13.74 -18.27 -21.04
C ALA A 35 14.58 -17.00 -20.86
N ASP A 36 15.54 -16.77 -21.76
CA ASP A 36 16.39 -15.58 -21.76
C ASP A 36 15.56 -14.33 -22.08
N VAL A 37 14.69 -14.40 -23.09
CA VAL A 37 13.76 -13.31 -23.43
C VAL A 37 12.86 -12.95 -22.25
N VAL A 38 12.29 -13.95 -21.57
CA VAL A 38 11.48 -13.73 -20.37
C VAL A 38 12.32 -13.09 -19.26
N SER A 39 13.54 -13.58 -19.03
CA SER A 39 14.45 -12.99 -18.04
C SER A 39 14.75 -11.52 -18.34
N GLU A 40 15.06 -11.19 -19.59
CA GLU A 40 15.33 -9.81 -20.03
C GLU A 40 14.12 -8.88 -19.78
N VAL A 41 12.90 -9.33 -20.06
CA VAL A 41 11.67 -8.57 -19.79
C VAL A 41 11.52 -8.21 -18.30
N PHE A 42 11.95 -9.09 -17.40
CA PHE A 42 11.84 -8.87 -15.95
C PHE A 42 13.07 -8.22 -15.31
N GLN A 43 14.20 -8.14 -16.01
CA GLN A 43 15.38 -7.39 -15.56
C GLN A 43 15.27 -5.89 -15.81
N GLN A 44 14.27 -5.44 -16.58
CA GLN A 44 14.02 -4.02 -16.80
C GLN A 44 13.68 -3.32 -15.47
N ASP A 45 14.41 -2.26 -15.16
CA ASP A 45 14.12 -1.41 -14.00
C ASP A 45 12.72 -0.82 -14.15
N ARG A 46 11.81 -1.25 -13.27
CA ARG A 46 10.47 -0.66 -13.16
C ARG A 46 10.49 0.37 -12.06
N GLU A 47 10.51 1.64 -12.45
CA GLU A 47 10.21 2.72 -11.52
C GLU A 47 8.70 2.77 -11.28
N PHE A 48 8.29 2.25 -10.14
CA PHE A 48 6.93 2.47 -9.65
C PHE A 48 6.89 3.85 -8.99
N ASP A 49 6.12 4.77 -9.58
CA ASP A 49 5.91 6.09 -9.00
C ASP A 49 5.22 5.96 -7.63
N ASN A 50 6.03 6.05 -6.57
CA ASN A 50 5.54 6.08 -5.20
C ASN A 50 5.07 7.48 -4.78
N LYS A 51 5.12 8.47 -5.68
CA LYS A 51 4.76 9.89 -5.46
C LYS A 51 5.47 10.50 -4.24
N GLY A 52 6.65 9.99 -3.89
CA GLY A 52 7.37 10.37 -2.67
C GLY A 52 6.68 9.94 -1.37
N ASN A 53 5.64 9.10 -1.43
CA ASN A 53 4.90 8.64 -0.27
C ASN A 53 5.60 7.44 0.38
N VAL A 54 6.22 7.66 1.54
CA VAL A 54 6.94 6.60 2.27
C VAL A 54 6.02 5.43 2.67
N ASP A 55 4.72 5.66 2.85
CA ASP A 55 3.75 4.59 3.15
C ASP A 55 3.55 3.64 1.96
N ALA A 56 3.85 4.09 0.73
CA ALA A 56 3.80 3.28 -0.49
C ALA A 56 5.14 2.58 -0.82
N MET A 57 6.17 2.75 0.01
CA MET A 57 7.52 2.25 -0.25
C MET A 57 7.84 0.92 0.45
N LEU A 58 6.84 0.11 0.83
CA LEU A 58 7.06 -1.16 1.53
C LEU A 58 8.01 -2.10 0.76
N TYR A 59 7.81 -2.22 -0.55
CA TYR A 59 8.59 -3.09 -1.42
C TYR A 59 9.77 -2.40 -2.10
N ALA A 60 10.10 -1.16 -1.73
CA ALA A 60 11.24 -0.45 -2.32
C ALA A 60 12.57 -1.13 -1.98
N SER A 61 12.69 -1.69 -0.78
CA SER A 61 13.84 -2.49 -0.33
C SER A 61 13.56 -3.14 1.02
N PHE A 62 14.34 -4.17 1.35
CA PHE A 62 14.37 -4.71 2.72
C PHE A 62 15.23 -3.83 3.63
N PHE A 63 14.80 -3.68 4.88
CA PHE A 63 15.61 -3.09 5.94
C PHE A 63 16.75 -4.02 6.36
N SER A 64 17.89 -3.43 6.74
CA SER A 64 19.03 -4.17 7.25
C SER A 64 18.74 -4.81 8.62
N PHE A 65 19.60 -5.73 9.06
CA PHE A 65 19.47 -6.33 10.38
C PHE A 65 19.61 -5.29 11.51
N ASP A 66 20.48 -4.29 11.33
CA ASP A 66 20.69 -3.24 12.33
C ASP A 66 19.51 -2.25 12.39
N ASP A 67 18.91 -1.89 11.25
CA ASP A 67 17.67 -1.10 11.23
C ASP A 67 16.54 -1.85 11.96
N LYS A 68 16.42 -3.17 11.77
CA LYS A 68 15.43 -4.00 12.48
C LYS A 68 15.64 -3.97 14.00
N LYS A 69 16.88 -3.95 14.49
CA LYS A 69 17.17 -3.80 15.92
C LYS A 69 16.71 -2.44 16.43
N ALA A 70 16.94 -1.36 15.66
CA ALA A 70 16.46 -0.03 16.00
C ALA A 70 14.94 -0.01 16.12
N PHE A 71 14.21 -0.66 15.21
CA PHE A 71 12.75 -0.77 15.31
C PHE A 71 12.29 -1.57 16.53
N GLY A 72 13.07 -2.58 16.92
CA GLY A 72 12.85 -3.30 18.18
C GLY A 72 12.95 -2.39 19.40
N LYS A 73 13.89 -1.44 19.42
CA LYS A 73 14.02 -0.44 20.49
C LYS A 73 12.84 0.55 20.49
N ILE A 74 12.40 1.00 19.31
CA ILE A 74 11.25 1.90 19.17
C ILE A 74 10.00 1.27 19.80
N ARG A 75 9.65 0.03 19.40
CA ARG A 75 8.45 -0.66 19.90
C ARG A 75 8.45 -0.93 21.41
N LYS A 76 9.63 -0.98 22.03
CA LYS A 76 9.80 -1.20 23.48
C LYS A 76 9.87 0.10 24.28
N SER A 77 9.96 1.24 23.61
CA SER A 77 10.06 2.55 24.25
C SER A 77 8.67 3.10 24.54
N SER A 78 8.53 3.84 25.65
CA SER A 78 7.32 4.61 25.90
C SER A 78 7.26 5.83 24.96
N PRO A 79 6.07 6.39 24.70
CA PRO A 79 5.90 7.53 23.80
C PRO A 79 6.81 8.72 24.14
N GLU A 80 6.97 9.03 25.43
CA GLU A 80 7.77 10.16 25.92
C GLU A 80 9.25 9.96 25.63
N LYS A 81 9.71 8.71 25.61
CA LYS A 81 11.11 8.37 25.33
C LYS A 81 11.43 8.41 23.83
N LEU A 82 10.44 8.34 22.94
CA LEU A 82 10.65 8.30 21.50
C LEU A 82 11.38 9.54 20.97
N VAL A 83 11.14 10.71 21.55
CA VAL A 83 11.75 11.99 21.12
C VAL A 83 13.27 12.02 21.36
N GLY A 84 13.74 11.35 22.41
CA GLY A 84 15.15 11.33 22.82
C GLY A 84 15.92 10.09 22.38
N LEU A 85 15.30 9.17 21.62
CA LEU A 85 15.98 7.97 21.17
C LEU A 85 17.04 8.32 20.13
N ASN A 86 18.30 8.10 20.48
CA ASN A 86 19.38 8.13 19.51
C ASN A 86 19.37 6.83 18.68
N LEU A 87 18.77 6.91 17.49
CA LEU A 87 18.63 5.80 16.55
C LEU A 87 19.49 6.08 15.33
N SER A 88 20.43 5.17 15.05
CA SER A 88 21.14 5.13 13.78
C SER A 88 20.43 4.10 12.89
N VAL A 89 19.70 4.59 11.90
CA VAL A 89 19.01 3.78 10.88
C VAL A 89 19.53 4.25 9.53
N SER A 90 20.00 3.30 8.74
CA SER A 90 20.65 3.55 7.44
C SER A 90 19.65 3.80 6.33
N ASP A 91 18.44 3.25 6.45
CA ASP A 91 17.41 3.36 5.43
C ASP A 91 16.83 4.78 5.34
N LYS A 92 16.90 5.38 4.15
CA LYS A 92 16.42 6.74 3.86
C LYS A 92 14.93 6.98 4.19
N ARG A 93 14.11 5.92 4.22
CA ARG A 93 12.68 6.00 4.54
C ARG A 93 12.43 6.26 6.02
N PHE A 94 13.41 5.98 6.89
CA PHE A 94 13.21 5.92 8.32
C PHE A 94 12.74 7.21 8.95
N ASN A 95 13.36 8.34 8.63
CA ASN A 95 13.05 9.62 9.28
C ASN A 95 11.58 10.00 9.08
N GLU A 96 11.08 9.87 7.85
CA GLU A 96 9.67 10.14 7.54
C GLU A 96 8.75 9.10 8.17
N LEU A 97 9.08 7.80 8.11
CA LEU A 97 8.28 6.74 8.77
C LEU A 97 8.16 6.97 10.27
N PHE A 98 9.26 7.32 10.93
CA PHE A 98 9.31 7.53 12.37
C PHE A 98 8.55 8.80 12.78
N PHE A 99 8.69 9.88 12.00
CA PHE A 99 7.90 11.09 12.17
C PHE A 99 6.40 10.81 12.04
N ARG A 100 5.95 10.16 10.95
CA ARG A 100 4.53 9.81 10.75
C ARG A 100 4.01 8.86 11.83
N TYR A 101 4.83 7.91 12.27
CA TYR A 101 4.48 7.01 13.37
C TYR A 101 4.18 7.79 14.65
N ARG A 102 5.06 8.72 15.05
CA ARG A 102 4.82 9.59 16.21
C ARG A 102 3.61 10.49 16.00
N ALA A 103 3.50 11.15 14.85
CA ALA A 103 2.43 12.10 14.60
C ALA A 103 1.03 11.46 14.56
N ARG A 104 0.92 10.22 14.10
CA ARG A 104 -0.35 9.47 14.07
C ARG A 104 -0.75 8.89 15.42
N ASN A 105 0.22 8.37 16.19
CA ASN A 105 -0.07 7.57 17.38
C ASN A 105 0.15 8.31 18.70
N PHE A 106 1.08 9.27 18.71
CA PHE A 106 1.53 10.00 19.90
C PHE A 106 1.69 11.50 19.58
N PRO A 107 0.64 12.17 19.09
CA PRO A 107 0.70 13.58 18.66
C PRO A 107 1.16 14.51 19.80
N GLU A 108 0.91 14.17 21.05
CA GLU A 108 1.37 14.88 22.24
C GLU A 108 2.90 14.91 22.40
N THR A 109 3.61 14.00 21.72
CA THR A 109 5.08 13.95 21.74
C THR A 109 5.71 14.90 20.73
N LEU A 110 4.92 15.54 19.86
CA LEU A 110 5.43 16.42 18.82
C LEU A 110 5.81 17.79 19.39
N THR A 111 6.92 18.34 18.92
CA THR A 111 7.26 19.74 19.14
C THR A 111 6.31 20.66 18.36
N THR A 112 6.26 21.95 18.70
CA THR A 112 5.48 22.95 17.94
C THR A 112 5.83 22.96 16.45
N LYS A 113 7.12 22.82 16.12
CA LYS A 113 7.59 22.76 14.72
C LYS A 113 7.08 21.49 14.01
N GLU A 114 7.16 20.35 14.69
CA GLU A 114 6.66 19.07 14.18
C GLU A 114 5.13 19.09 13.99
N HIS A 115 4.38 19.75 14.88
CA HIS A 115 2.95 19.97 14.69
C HIS A 115 2.66 20.77 13.42
N LEU A 116 3.37 21.87 13.18
CA LEU A 116 3.20 22.65 11.94
C LEU A 116 3.54 21.82 10.70
N GLN A 117 4.62 21.05 10.75
CA GLN A 117 4.99 20.12 9.67
C GLN A 117 3.89 19.06 9.43
N TRP A 118 3.30 18.52 10.49
CA TRP A 118 2.22 17.54 10.37
C TRP A 118 0.93 18.13 9.81
N GLN A 119 0.57 19.36 10.20
CA GLN A 119 -0.58 20.06 9.63
C GLN A 119 -0.38 20.33 8.13
N ALA A 120 0.81 20.81 7.75
CA ALA A 120 1.15 21.01 6.34
C ALA A 120 1.08 19.69 5.54
N HIS A 121 1.58 18.58 6.10
CA HIS A 121 1.44 17.26 5.49
C HIS A 121 -0.03 16.86 5.27
N LYS A 122 -0.88 16.99 6.31
CA LYS A 122 -2.32 16.68 6.18
C LYS A 122 -2.99 17.54 5.11
N GLN A 123 -2.70 18.84 5.07
CA GLN A 123 -3.27 19.74 4.06
C GLN A 123 -2.84 19.32 2.64
N ALA A 124 -1.57 18.99 2.43
CA ALA A 124 -1.08 18.51 1.14
C ALA A 124 -1.73 17.19 0.70
N VAL A 125 -2.15 16.34 1.65
CA VAL A 125 -2.90 15.10 1.36
C VAL A 125 -4.38 15.37 1.06
N PHE A 126 -5.03 16.25 1.82
CA PHE A 126 -6.48 16.45 1.73
C PHE A 126 -6.89 17.41 0.63
N GLU A 127 -6.15 18.49 0.39
CA GLU A 127 -6.55 19.54 -0.55
C GLU A 127 -6.81 19.00 -1.98
N PRO A 128 -5.95 18.14 -2.56
CA PRO A 128 -6.18 17.65 -3.93
C PRO A 128 -7.39 16.74 -4.08
N ILE A 129 -7.84 16.08 -3.01
CA ILE A 129 -8.92 15.08 -3.05
C ILE A 129 -10.22 15.57 -2.45
N LYS A 130 -10.22 16.74 -1.82
CA LYS A 130 -11.35 17.27 -1.04
C LYS A 130 -12.62 17.39 -1.87
N SER A 131 -12.52 18.02 -3.03
CA SER A 131 -13.66 18.24 -3.92
C SER A 131 -14.28 16.90 -4.35
N ASP A 132 -13.44 16.01 -4.90
CA ASP A 132 -13.88 14.70 -5.39
C ASP A 132 -14.50 13.86 -4.29
N TYR A 133 -13.94 13.90 -3.07
CA TYR A 133 -14.49 13.16 -1.94
C TYR A 133 -15.93 13.57 -1.61
N PHE A 134 -16.21 14.88 -1.51
CA PHE A 134 -17.57 15.36 -1.22
C PHE A 134 -18.52 15.12 -2.41
N SER A 135 -18.06 15.33 -3.65
CA SER A 135 -18.87 15.01 -4.83
C SER A 135 -19.25 13.52 -4.91
N ASN A 136 -18.35 12.62 -4.49
CA ASN A 136 -18.67 11.20 -4.41
C ASN A 136 -19.72 10.91 -3.33
N LEU A 137 -19.67 11.58 -2.17
CA LEU A 137 -20.69 11.42 -1.13
C LEU A 137 -22.06 11.92 -1.60
N ASP A 138 -22.11 13.02 -2.34
CA ASP A 138 -23.36 13.52 -2.93
C ASP A 138 -23.93 12.51 -3.94
N SER A 139 -23.09 11.97 -4.83
CA SER A 139 -23.49 10.92 -5.77
C SER A 139 -23.97 9.64 -5.09
N PHE A 140 -23.32 9.21 -4.00
CA PHE A 140 -23.78 8.06 -3.22
C PHE A 140 -25.09 8.32 -2.49
N THR A 141 -25.37 9.55 -2.09
CA THR A 141 -26.65 9.91 -1.47
C THR A 141 -27.80 9.68 -2.44
N GLU A 142 -27.63 10.05 -3.71
CA GLU A 142 -28.61 9.79 -4.77
C GLU A 142 -28.72 8.29 -5.08
N GLN A 143 -27.59 7.59 -5.20
CA GLN A 143 -27.57 6.16 -5.53
C GLN A 143 -28.27 5.28 -4.49
N TYR A 144 -28.17 5.64 -3.20
CA TYR A 144 -28.72 4.87 -2.08
C TYR A 144 -30.00 5.50 -1.51
N GLU A 145 -30.77 6.22 -2.33
CA GLU A 145 -32.06 6.77 -1.93
C GLU A 145 -32.98 5.66 -1.38
N GLY A 146 -33.55 5.90 -0.20
CA GLY A 146 -34.41 4.92 0.49
C GLY A 146 -33.68 3.83 1.29
N ASP A 147 -32.34 3.77 1.24
CA ASP A 147 -31.54 2.89 2.11
C ASP A 147 -31.05 3.66 3.34
N GLU A 148 -31.87 3.65 4.40
CA GLU A 148 -31.61 4.39 5.66
C GLU A 148 -30.22 4.09 6.25
N LYS A 149 -29.75 2.85 6.13
CA LYS A 149 -28.45 2.44 6.68
C LYS A 149 -27.31 3.10 5.93
N ASN A 150 -27.34 3.07 4.60
CA ASN A 150 -26.29 3.66 3.79
C ASN A 150 -26.29 5.19 3.89
N LEU A 151 -27.46 5.81 3.93
CA LEU A 151 -27.59 7.26 4.13
C LEU A 151 -26.99 7.71 5.47
N HIS A 152 -27.21 6.95 6.56
CA HIS A 152 -26.60 7.25 7.86
C HIS A 152 -25.06 7.16 7.85
N ILE A 153 -24.51 6.18 7.12
CA ILE A 153 -23.05 6.04 6.96
C ILE A 153 -22.50 7.23 6.17
N ILE A 154 -23.15 7.62 5.07
CA ILE A 154 -22.73 8.75 4.23
C ILE A 154 -22.75 10.05 5.03
N GLU A 155 -23.80 10.31 5.82
CA GLU A 155 -23.87 11.46 6.71
C GLU A 155 -22.71 11.45 7.73
N SER A 156 -22.45 10.30 8.34
CA SER A 156 -21.35 10.14 9.30
C SER A 156 -19.98 10.41 8.68
N LEU A 157 -19.75 9.93 7.45
CA LEU A 157 -18.53 10.20 6.68
C LEU A 157 -18.39 11.68 6.35
N SER A 158 -19.47 12.32 5.88
CA SER A 158 -19.50 13.77 5.59
C SER A 158 -19.18 14.60 6.83
N LYS A 159 -19.78 14.24 7.98
CA LYS A 159 -19.52 14.90 9.26
C LYS A 159 -18.06 14.76 9.68
N TYR A 160 -17.51 13.54 9.62
CA TYR A 160 -16.11 13.30 9.98
C TYR A 160 -15.13 14.01 9.03
N ALA A 161 -15.40 14.02 7.73
CA ALA A 161 -14.56 14.75 6.77
C ALA A 161 -14.53 16.26 7.07
N LYS A 162 -15.67 16.84 7.46
CA LYS A 162 -15.73 18.25 7.87
C LYS A 162 -14.91 18.52 9.14
N THR A 163 -14.80 17.58 10.09
CA THR A 163 -14.02 17.81 11.32
C THR A 163 -12.50 17.71 11.12
N ILE A 164 -12.02 17.04 10.07
CA ILE A 164 -10.59 16.85 9.83
C ILE A 164 -10.00 17.79 8.77
N VAL A 165 -10.85 18.35 7.90
CA VAL A 165 -10.45 19.24 6.79
C VAL A 165 -10.72 20.74 7.09
N THR A 166 -11.56 21.05 8.09
CA THR A 166 -11.80 22.42 8.58
C THR A 166 -10.80 22.76 9.68
#